data_AF-A0A800K002-F1
#
_entry.id   AF-A0A800K002-F1
#
_cell.length_a   1.000
_cell.length_b   1.000
_cell.length_c   1.000
_cell.angle_alpha   90.00
_cell.angle_beta   90.00
_cell.angle_gamma   90.00
#
_symmetry.space_group_name_H-M   'P 1'
#
loop_
_entity.id
_entity.type
_entity.pdbx_description
1 polymer ?
#
loop_
_entity_poly.entity_id
_entity_poly.type
_entity_poly.pdbx_seq_one_letter_code
_entity_poly.pdbx_strand_id
1 'polypeptide(L)'
;MGFVNAHFVAYTEGLGAGTVLAAGALATVGVTGVIGALTFGNLGDRYNTRYVLAVAYSFRGIGYGILLLAGSLWGATIGVMIIGASWTTVISLTGSVSADQFGLKRLGTVYGSIFGVMPLGAAMSVWVAGKIYDSQGSYDIALWVAMAVGLTSAVLIGIPRYRQLAPEIQPTSAVMATAD
;
A
#
# COMPACT_ATOMS: atom_id res chain seq x y z
N MET A 1 1.07 1.99 -7.10
CA MET A 1 2.48 1.92 -7.54
C MET A 1 2.66 2.18 -9.02
N GLY A 2 1.60 2.18 -9.85
CA GLY A 2 1.75 2.43 -11.29
C GLY A 2 2.51 3.71 -11.60
N PHE A 3 2.10 4.85 -11.02
CA PHE A 3 2.82 6.12 -11.16
C PHE A 3 4.30 6.02 -10.78
N VAL A 4 4.62 5.51 -9.59
CA VAL A 4 6.00 5.43 -9.10
C VAL A 4 6.87 4.60 -10.04
N ASN A 5 6.35 3.48 -10.55
CA ASN A 5 7.13 2.62 -11.44
C ASN A 5 7.30 3.20 -12.85
N ALA A 6 6.29 3.87 -13.39
CA ALA A 6 6.28 4.30 -14.79
C ALA A 6 6.76 5.74 -14.98
N HIS A 7 6.47 6.63 -14.04
CA HIS A 7 6.58 8.08 -14.21
C HIS A 7 7.53 8.77 -13.24
N PHE A 8 7.98 8.11 -12.16
CA PHE A 8 8.83 8.76 -11.15
C PHE A 8 10.17 9.25 -11.71
N VAL A 9 10.82 8.46 -12.57
CA VAL A 9 12.10 8.85 -13.18
C VAL A 9 11.90 10.12 -14.02
N ALA A 10 10.96 10.10 -14.96
CA ALA A 10 10.61 11.25 -15.79
C ALA A 10 10.16 12.47 -14.96
N TYR A 11 9.38 12.25 -13.89
CA TYR A 11 8.99 13.29 -12.93
C TYR A 11 10.22 14.00 -12.34
N THR A 12 11.19 13.23 -11.83
CA THR A 12 12.40 13.81 -11.23
C THR A 12 13.36 14.40 -12.26
N GLU A 13 13.39 13.89 -13.49
CA GLU A 13 14.10 14.53 -14.60
C GLU A 13 13.50 15.90 -14.93
N GLY A 14 12.16 16.04 -14.84
CA GLY A 14 11.47 17.33 -14.92
C GLY A 14 11.86 18.31 -13.80
N LEU A 15 12.36 17.81 -12.67
CA LEU A 15 12.96 18.61 -11.58
C LEU A 15 14.46 18.90 -11.80
N GLY A 16 15.03 18.51 -12.95
CA GLY A 16 16.44 18.68 -13.29
C GLY A 16 17.37 17.57 -12.79
N ALA A 17 16.84 16.42 -12.34
CA ALA A 17 17.66 15.29 -11.95
C ALA A 17 18.27 14.57 -13.16
N GLY A 18 19.50 14.06 -13.02
CA GLY A 18 20.06 13.13 -14.01
C GLY A 18 19.43 11.74 -13.90
N THR A 19 19.24 11.07 -15.03
CA THR A 19 18.56 9.76 -15.14
C THR A 19 19.09 8.70 -14.17
N VAL A 20 20.42 8.62 -14.00
CA VAL A 20 21.05 7.64 -13.09
C VAL A 20 20.68 7.91 -11.64
N LEU A 21 20.67 9.18 -11.22
CA LEU A 21 20.31 9.57 -9.86
C LEU A 21 18.80 9.37 -9.60
N ALA A 22 17.97 9.68 -10.60
CA ALA A 22 16.53 9.43 -10.57
C ALA A 22 16.21 7.93 -10.42
N ALA A 23 16.87 7.07 -11.19
CA ALA A 23 16.77 5.62 -11.07
C ALA A 23 17.29 5.11 -9.71
N GLY A 24 18.39 5.70 -9.20
CA GLY A 24 18.90 5.42 -7.85
C GLY A 24 17.90 5.76 -6.75
N ALA A 25 17.23 6.91 -6.86
CA ALA A 25 16.15 7.30 -5.96
C ALA A 25 14.98 6.31 -6.03
N LEU A 26 14.58 5.86 -7.22
CA LEU A 26 13.56 4.82 -7.39
C LEU A 26 13.98 3.49 -6.74
N ALA A 27 15.25 3.11 -6.82
CA ALA A 27 15.75 1.87 -6.21
C ALA A 27 15.57 1.85 -4.68
N THR A 28 15.55 3.02 -4.02
CA THR A 28 15.30 3.11 -2.58
C THR A 28 13.91 2.59 -2.18
N VAL A 29 12.94 2.57 -3.11
CA VAL A 29 11.60 1.98 -2.90
C VAL A 29 11.70 0.51 -2.53
N GLY A 30 12.62 -0.24 -3.15
CA GLY A 30 12.83 -1.65 -2.84
C GLY A 30 13.37 -1.84 -1.42
N VAL A 31 14.42 -1.10 -1.07
CA VAL A 31 15.05 -1.14 0.26
C VAL A 31 14.06 -0.77 1.36
N THR A 32 13.38 0.37 1.19
CA THR A 32 12.40 0.84 2.16
C THR A 32 11.18 -0.06 2.22
N GLY A 33 10.77 -0.68 1.11
CA GLY A 33 9.71 -1.69 1.11
C GLY A 33 10.01 -2.90 1.99
N VAL A 34 11.25 -3.39 1.98
CA VAL A 34 11.68 -4.48 2.88
C VAL A 34 11.62 -4.02 4.35
N ILE A 35 12.19 -2.84 4.65
CA ILE A 35 12.16 -2.28 6.00
C ILE A 35 10.71 -2.12 6.48
N GLY A 36 9.86 -1.55 5.64
CA GLY A 36 8.44 -1.36 5.92
C GLY A 36 7.73 -2.69 6.21
N ALA A 37 7.93 -3.71 5.37
CA ALA A 37 7.33 -5.03 5.60
C ALA A 37 7.70 -5.62 6.96
N LEU A 38 8.96 -5.49 7.36
CA LEU A 38 9.43 -5.99 8.66
C LEU A 38 8.83 -5.17 9.82
N THR A 39 8.88 -3.84 9.73
CA THR A 39 8.39 -2.96 10.79
C THR A 39 6.87 -3.05 10.95
N PHE A 40 6.12 -2.80 9.87
CA PHE A 40 4.66 -2.83 9.92
C PHE A 40 4.10 -4.24 10.04
N GLY A 41 4.79 -5.25 9.51
CA GLY A 41 4.44 -6.65 9.75
C GLY A 41 4.49 -6.98 11.24
N ASN A 42 5.60 -6.65 11.90
CA ASN A 42 5.74 -6.85 13.35
C ASN A 42 4.71 -6.05 14.16
N LEU A 43 4.40 -4.82 13.74
CA LEU A 43 3.31 -4.04 14.35
C LEU A 43 1.95 -4.71 14.11
N GLY A 44 1.72 -5.29 12.93
CA GLY A 44 0.49 -5.99 12.57
C GLY A 44 0.26 -7.27 13.38
N ASP A 45 1.33 -7.91 13.87
CA ASP A 45 1.26 -9.07 14.75
C ASP A 45 0.96 -8.69 16.21
N ARG A 46 1.42 -7.50 16.65
CA ARG A 46 1.27 -7.03 18.04
C ARG A 46 0.02 -6.19 18.29
N TYR A 47 -0.41 -5.46 17.27
CA TYR A 47 -1.56 -4.56 17.32
C TYR A 47 -2.65 -5.05 16.36
N ASN A 48 -3.81 -4.41 16.39
CA ASN A 48 -4.86 -4.73 15.45
C ASN A 48 -4.40 -4.42 14.01
N THR A 49 -4.17 -5.48 13.25
CA THR A 49 -3.63 -5.48 11.89
C THR A 49 -4.36 -4.52 10.94
N ARG A 50 -5.67 -4.34 11.14
CA ARG A 50 -6.48 -3.40 10.35
C ARG A 50 -6.07 -1.95 10.56
N TYR A 51 -5.82 -1.52 11.80
CA TYR A 51 -5.39 -0.15 12.06
C TYR A 51 -3.95 0.07 11.60
N VAL A 52 -3.09 -0.94 11.71
CA VAL A 52 -1.73 -0.89 11.16
C VAL A 52 -1.78 -0.73 9.64
N LEU A 53 -2.70 -1.43 8.96
CA LEU A 53 -2.94 -1.27 7.53
C LEU A 53 -3.42 0.15 7.19
N ALA A 54 -4.33 0.73 7.99
CA ALA A 54 -4.77 2.12 7.81
C ALA A 54 -3.59 3.10 7.92
N VAL A 55 -2.72 2.93 8.93
CA VAL A 55 -1.50 3.76 9.08
C VAL A 55 -0.59 3.61 7.87
N ALA A 56 -0.38 2.39 7.35
CA ALA A 56 0.43 2.19 6.15
C ALA A 56 -0.13 2.95 4.93
N TYR A 57 -1.46 2.97 4.75
CA TYR A 57 -2.10 3.77 3.70
C TYR A 57 -1.98 5.29 3.95
N SER A 58 -1.99 5.75 5.21
CA SER A 58 -1.71 7.15 5.54
C SER A 58 -0.30 7.56 5.13
N PHE A 59 0.71 6.74 5.46
CA PHE A 59 2.09 6.96 5.01
C PHE A 59 2.17 7.07 3.49
N ARG A 60 1.46 6.18 2.78
CA ARG A 60 1.39 6.23 1.32
C ARG A 60 0.84 7.54 0.78
N GLY A 61 -0.28 8.02 1.35
CA GLY A 61 -0.88 9.31 0.98
C GLY A 61 0.08 10.47 1.25
N ILE A 62 0.67 10.50 2.45
CA ILE A 62 1.68 11.51 2.84
C ILE A 62 2.87 11.51 1.88
N GLY A 63 3.35 10.34 1.46
CA GLY A 63 4.45 10.23 0.51
C GLY A 63 4.12 10.87 -0.85
N TYR A 64 2.90 10.70 -1.37
CA TYR A 64 2.46 11.43 -2.56
C TYR A 64 2.31 12.94 -2.32
N GLY A 65 1.89 13.35 -1.12
CA GLY A 65 1.88 14.76 -0.71
C GLY A 65 3.29 15.37 -0.68
N ILE A 66 4.29 14.61 -0.23
CA ILE A 66 5.69 15.03 -0.27
C ILE A 66 6.19 15.13 -1.71
N LEU A 67 5.78 14.20 -2.59
CA LEU A 67 6.10 14.33 -4.02
C LEU A 67 5.51 15.61 -4.62
N LEU A 68 4.26 15.97 -4.33
CA LEU A 68 3.65 17.23 -4.79
C LEU A 68 4.45 18.48 -4.40
N LEU A 69 5.04 18.46 -3.21
CA LEU A 69 5.83 19.57 -2.67
C LEU A 69 7.31 19.47 -3.02
N ALA A 70 7.72 18.41 -3.73
CA ALA A 70 9.12 18.17 -4.04
C ALA A 70 9.59 19.10 -5.16
N GLY A 71 10.31 20.17 -4.79
CA GLY A 71 11.02 21.03 -5.75
C GLY A 71 12.40 20.50 -6.16
N SER A 72 12.79 19.30 -5.72
CA SER A 72 14.11 18.72 -6.01
C SER A 72 14.12 17.20 -5.88
N LEU A 73 15.15 16.55 -6.45
CA LEU A 73 15.38 15.11 -6.31
C LEU A 73 15.41 14.65 -4.84
N TRP A 74 15.98 15.47 -3.95
CA TRP A 74 16.08 15.13 -2.53
C TRP A 74 14.68 14.97 -1.89
N GLY A 75 13.80 15.95 -2.10
CA GLY A 75 12.42 15.88 -1.62
C GLY A 75 11.66 14.72 -2.26
N ALA A 76 11.85 14.51 -3.56
CA ALA A 76 11.21 13.41 -4.29
C ALA A 76 11.66 12.04 -3.76
N THR A 77 12.94 11.90 -3.40
CA THR A 77 13.49 10.67 -2.82
C THR A 77 12.85 10.36 -1.46
N ILE A 78 12.66 11.37 -0.60
CA ILE A 78 11.97 11.18 0.69
C ILE A 78 10.52 10.71 0.47
N GLY A 79 9.81 11.35 -0.46
CA GLY A 79 8.44 10.96 -0.80
C GLY A 79 8.36 9.51 -1.29
N VAL A 80 9.25 9.11 -2.19
CA VAL A 80 9.25 7.76 -2.76
C VAL A 80 9.67 6.69 -1.75
N MET A 81 10.59 7.01 -0.83
CA MET A 81 10.97 6.12 0.29
C MET A 81 9.79 5.82 1.20
N ILE A 82 8.99 6.83 1.53
CA ILE A 82 7.78 6.67 2.35
C ILE A 82 6.74 5.83 1.61
N ILE A 83 6.53 6.10 0.31
CA ILE A 83 5.65 5.29 -0.54
C ILE A 83 6.16 3.83 -0.58
N GLY A 84 7.47 3.61 -0.70
CA GLY A 84 8.10 2.29 -0.70
C GLY A 84 7.85 1.51 0.57
N ALA A 85 8.07 2.11 1.75
CA ALA A 85 7.79 1.48 3.04
C ALA A 85 6.33 1.00 3.19
N SER A 86 5.37 1.74 2.61
CA SER A 86 3.96 1.32 2.61
C SER A 86 3.67 0.13 1.69
N TRP A 87 4.51 -0.15 0.69
CA TRP A 87 4.17 -1.04 -0.42
C TRP A 87 4.03 -2.50 0.01
N THR A 88 5.13 -3.07 0.48
CA THR A 88 5.24 -4.49 0.82
C THR A 88 4.44 -4.77 2.08
N THR A 89 4.40 -3.80 2.99
CA THR A 89 3.52 -3.77 4.16
C THR A 89 2.07 -4.06 3.82
N VAL A 90 1.50 -3.34 2.84
CA VAL A 90 0.09 -3.48 2.47
C VAL A 90 -0.20 -4.88 1.94
N ILE A 91 0.75 -5.53 1.28
CA ILE A 91 0.57 -6.91 0.79
C ILE A 91 0.37 -7.85 1.99
N SER A 92 1.34 -7.93 2.90
CA SER A 92 1.26 -8.86 4.04
C SER A 92 0.05 -8.58 4.94
N LEU A 93 -0.19 -7.31 5.29
CA LEU A 93 -1.30 -6.93 6.16
C LEU A 93 -2.68 -7.17 5.50
N THR A 94 -2.82 -6.98 4.19
CA THR A 94 -4.08 -7.30 3.49
C THR A 94 -4.34 -8.80 3.52
N GLY A 95 -3.31 -9.63 3.40
CA GLY A 95 -3.41 -11.08 3.56
C GLY A 95 -3.98 -11.45 4.94
N SER A 96 -3.36 -10.95 6.01
CA SER A 96 -3.80 -11.18 7.39
C SER A 96 -5.23 -10.68 7.63
N VAL A 97 -5.54 -9.45 7.23
CA VAL A 97 -6.89 -8.86 7.38
C VAL A 97 -7.95 -9.62 6.56
N SER A 98 -7.58 -10.20 5.42
CA SER A 98 -8.48 -11.02 4.60
C SER A 98 -8.70 -12.40 5.23
N ALA A 99 -7.65 -13.00 5.80
CA ALA A 99 -7.73 -14.27 6.51
C ALA A 99 -8.65 -14.14 7.73
N ASP A 100 -8.50 -13.06 8.50
CA ASP A 100 -9.32 -12.77 9.68
C ASP A 100 -10.81 -12.56 9.34
N GLN A 101 -11.11 -11.94 8.20
CA GLN A 101 -12.48 -11.62 7.79
C GLN A 101 -13.20 -12.76 7.07
N PHE A 102 -12.51 -13.48 6.19
CA PHE A 102 -13.12 -14.45 5.28
C PHE A 102 -12.75 -15.91 5.60
N GLY A 103 -11.84 -16.11 6.56
CA GLY A 103 -11.29 -17.41 6.92
C GLY A 103 -10.31 -17.96 5.89
N LEU A 104 -9.40 -18.82 6.34
CA LEU A 104 -8.34 -19.41 5.51
C LEU A 104 -8.89 -20.21 4.31
N LYS A 105 -10.06 -20.83 4.43
CA LYS A 105 -10.67 -21.65 3.37
C LYS A 105 -11.05 -20.84 2.12
N ARG A 106 -11.42 -19.56 2.28
CA ARG A 106 -11.81 -18.68 1.16
C ARG A 106 -10.72 -17.67 0.79
N LEU A 107 -9.61 -17.67 1.53
CA LEU A 107 -8.52 -16.71 1.35
C LEU A 107 -7.99 -16.72 -0.08
N GLY A 108 -7.77 -17.90 -0.67
CA GLY A 108 -7.29 -18.01 -2.05
C GLY A 108 -8.21 -17.34 -3.08
N THR A 109 -9.53 -17.49 -2.95
CA THR A 109 -10.50 -16.86 -3.86
C THR A 109 -10.56 -15.35 -3.66
N VAL A 110 -10.59 -14.89 -2.40
CA VAL A 110 -10.65 -13.45 -2.08
C VAL A 110 -9.37 -12.76 -2.55
N TYR A 111 -8.22 -13.31 -2.17
CA TYR A 111 -6.91 -12.76 -2.50
C TYR A 111 -6.63 -12.85 -3.99
N GLY A 112 -6.99 -13.96 -4.64
CA GLY A 112 -6.93 -14.09 -6.10
C GLY A 112 -7.78 -13.05 -6.83
N SER A 113 -8.98 -12.75 -6.32
CA SER A 113 -9.84 -11.69 -6.90
C SER A 113 -9.20 -10.30 -6.77
N ILE A 114 -8.61 -10.00 -5.60
CA ILE A 114 -7.89 -8.74 -5.37
C ILE A 114 -6.73 -8.61 -6.37
N PHE A 115 -5.88 -9.63 -6.46
CA PHE A 115 -4.73 -9.64 -7.36
C PHE A 115 -5.11 -9.68 -8.83
N GLY A 116 -6.30 -10.19 -9.18
CA GLY A 116 -6.82 -10.15 -10.55
C GLY A 116 -7.20 -8.73 -11.00
N VAL A 117 -7.78 -7.93 -10.11
CA VAL A 117 -8.21 -6.54 -10.42
C VAL A 117 -7.07 -5.53 -10.27
N MET A 118 -6.08 -5.78 -9.41
CA MET A 118 -4.97 -4.86 -9.14
C MET A 118 -4.19 -4.41 -10.41
N PRO A 119 -3.82 -5.30 -11.35
CA PRO A 119 -3.14 -4.91 -12.59
C PRO A 119 -3.94 -3.91 -13.43
N LEU A 120 -5.26 -4.04 -13.47
CA LEU A 120 -6.13 -3.10 -14.18
C LEU A 120 -6.03 -1.70 -13.57
N GLY A 121 -6.08 -1.61 -12.23
CA GLY A 121 -5.87 -0.35 -11.53
C GLY A 121 -4.48 0.25 -11.77
N ALA A 122 -3.44 -0.60 -11.79
CA ALA A 122 -2.08 -0.17 -12.09
C ALA A 122 -1.97 0.39 -13.52
N ALA A 123 -2.46 -0.35 -14.52
CA ALA A 123 -2.47 0.07 -15.92
C ALA A 123 -3.24 1.38 -16.13
N MET A 124 -4.46 1.46 -15.58
CA MET A 124 -5.28 2.67 -15.62
C MET A 124 -4.54 3.87 -15.00
N SER A 125 -3.88 3.69 -13.85
CA SER A 125 -3.15 4.78 -13.20
C SER A 125 -1.98 5.30 -14.05
N VAL A 126 -1.26 4.43 -14.74
CA VAL A 126 -0.15 4.80 -15.63
C VAL A 126 -0.67 5.56 -16.84
N TRP A 127 -1.72 5.03 -17.47
CA TRP A 127 -2.31 5.63 -18.66
C TRP A 127 -2.93 7.00 -18.37
N VAL A 128 -3.73 7.13 -17.30
CA VAL A 128 -4.33 8.41 -16.89
C VAL A 128 -3.25 9.44 -16.54
N ALA A 129 -2.21 9.04 -15.79
CA ALA A 129 -1.12 9.95 -15.44
C ALA A 129 -0.36 10.45 -16.68
N GLY A 130 -0.09 9.57 -17.66
CA GLY A 130 0.53 9.96 -18.92
C GLY A 130 -0.34 10.94 -19.70
N LYS A 131 -1.64 10.65 -19.83
CA LYS A 131 -2.59 11.55 -20.52
C LYS A 131 -2.72 12.92 -19.84
N ILE A 132 -2.68 12.97 -18.51
CA ILE A 132 -2.63 14.22 -17.74
C ILE A 132 -1.37 15.00 -18.10
N TYR A 133 -0.22 14.34 -18.11
CA TYR A 133 1.06 14.96 -18.46
C TYR A 133 1.07 15.49 -19.89
N ASP A 134 0.61 14.72 -20.88
CA ASP A 134 0.53 15.16 -22.27
C ASP A 134 -0.35 16.41 -22.45
N SER A 135 -1.37 16.57 -21.60
CA SER A 135 -2.30 17.71 -21.67
C SER A 135 -1.82 18.98 -20.97
N GLN A 136 -1.04 18.86 -19.89
CA GLN A 136 -0.71 19.97 -18.99
C GLN A 136 0.80 20.18 -18.80
N GLY A 137 1.62 19.22 -19.23
CA GLY A 137 3.06 19.21 -18.98
C GLY A 137 3.45 18.98 -17.51
N SER A 138 2.52 18.60 -16.64
CA SER A 138 2.75 18.38 -15.22
C SER A 138 2.04 17.13 -14.70
N TYR A 139 2.63 16.51 -13.66
CA TYR A 139 2.07 15.37 -12.94
C TYR A 139 1.26 15.76 -11.70
N ASP A 140 1.11 17.05 -11.39
CA ASP A 140 0.49 17.50 -10.13
C ASP A 140 -0.91 16.92 -9.92
N ILE A 141 -1.77 16.94 -10.94
CA ILE A 141 -3.12 16.36 -10.81
C ILE A 141 -3.05 14.85 -10.53
N ALA A 142 -2.15 14.13 -11.19
CA ALA A 142 -1.98 12.69 -10.97
C ALA A 142 -1.51 12.40 -9.54
N LEU A 143 -0.59 13.22 -9.01
CA LEU A 143 -0.09 13.13 -7.64
C LEU A 143 -1.16 13.50 -6.60
N TRP A 144 -1.97 14.52 -6.85
CA TRP A 144 -3.13 14.88 -6.01
C TRP A 144 -4.14 13.75 -5.91
N VAL A 145 -4.49 13.15 -7.05
CA VAL A 145 -5.40 11.99 -7.10
C VAL A 145 -4.80 10.81 -6.33
N ALA A 146 -3.50 10.53 -6.51
CA ALA A 146 -2.83 9.45 -5.80
C ALA A 146 -2.79 9.66 -4.29
N MET A 147 -2.54 10.91 -3.84
CA MET A 147 -2.60 11.29 -2.43
C MET A 147 -4.02 11.11 -1.87
N ALA A 148 -5.03 11.66 -2.56
CA ALA A 148 -6.42 11.57 -2.14
C ALA A 148 -6.87 10.12 -1.99
N VAL A 149 -6.62 9.27 -2.99
CA VAL A 149 -6.95 7.85 -2.95
C VAL A 149 -6.26 7.14 -1.78
N GLY A 150 -4.98 7.45 -1.52
CA GLY A 150 -4.24 6.88 -0.39
C GLY A 150 -4.86 7.24 0.97
N LEU A 151 -5.15 8.52 1.18
CA LEU A 151 -5.75 9.02 2.42
C LEU A 151 -7.19 8.54 2.62
N THR A 152 -8.01 8.54 1.56
CA THR A 152 -9.37 7.99 1.62
C THR A 152 -9.34 6.49 1.95
N SER A 153 -8.39 5.74 1.40
CA SER A 153 -8.20 4.32 1.75
C SER A 153 -7.87 4.15 3.23
N ALA A 154 -6.99 4.98 3.78
CA ALA A 154 -6.65 4.96 5.21
C ALA A 154 -7.88 5.21 6.09
N VAL A 155 -8.72 6.20 5.74
CA VAL A 155 -9.96 6.49 6.46
C VAL A 155 -10.94 5.32 6.37
N LEU A 156 -11.21 4.80 5.17
CA LEU A 156 -12.15 3.70 4.97
C LEU A 156 -11.73 2.43 5.72
N ILE A 157 -10.42 2.14 5.75
CA ILE A 157 -9.88 1.02 6.51
C ILE A 157 -9.96 1.31 8.02
N GLY A 158 -9.71 2.54 8.45
CA GLY A 158 -9.73 2.96 9.86
C GLY A 158 -11.12 3.03 10.51
N ILE A 159 -12.22 3.12 9.75
CA ILE A 159 -13.58 3.15 10.32
C ILE A 159 -13.88 1.81 11.04
N PRO A 160 -14.18 1.78 12.35
CA PRO A 160 -14.52 0.55 13.05
C PRO A 160 -15.68 -0.19 12.35
N ARG A 161 -15.52 -1.50 12.11
CA ARG A 161 -16.63 -2.36 11.69
C ARG A 161 -16.93 -3.30 12.85
N TYR A 162 -18.21 -3.43 13.20
CA TYR A 162 -18.65 -4.37 14.23
C TYR A 162 -18.13 -5.77 13.89
N ARG A 163 -17.30 -6.30 14.78
CA ARG A 163 -16.70 -7.62 14.68
C ARG A 163 -17.83 -8.64 14.78
N GLN A 164 -18.08 -9.42 13.73
CA GLN A 164 -18.67 -10.74 13.97
C GLN A 164 -17.56 -11.52 14.68
N LEU A 165 -17.72 -11.69 15.99
CA LEU A 165 -16.86 -12.51 16.82
C LEU A 165 -16.70 -13.86 16.11
N ALA A 166 -15.45 -14.25 15.81
CA ALA A 166 -15.20 -15.60 15.35
C ALA A 166 -15.79 -16.57 16.39
N PRO A 167 -16.43 -17.68 15.98
CA PRO A 167 -16.96 -18.65 16.91
C PRO A 167 -15.85 -19.05 17.87
N GLU A 168 -16.14 -18.94 19.16
CA GLU A 168 -15.28 -19.43 20.23
C GLU A 168 -14.83 -20.85 19.85
N ILE A 169 -13.52 -21.04 19.69
CA ILE A 169 -12.96 -22.39 19.50
C ILE A 169 -13.23 -23.09 20.82
N GLN A 170 -14.33 -23.84 20.89
CA GLN A 170 -14.63 -24.69 22.03
C GLN A 170 -13.40 -25.60 22.22
N PRO A 171 -12.74 -25.57 23.40
CA PRO A 171 -11.62 -26.45 23.64
C PRO A 171 -12.08 -27.90 23.48
N THR A 172 -11.29 -28.68 22.76
CA THR A 172 -11.44 -30.12 22.55
C THR A 172 -11.29 -30.88 23.87
N SER A 173 -12.17 -30.65 24.84
CA SER A 173 -12.24 -31.41 26.10
C SER A 173 -13.47 -32.30 26.18
N ALA A 174 -14.42 -32.21 25.24
CA ALA A 174 -15.66 -32.99 25.26
C ALA A 174 -15.59 -34.37 24.59
N VAL A 175 -14.48 -34.75 23.93
CA VAL A 175 -14.39 -36.03 23.20
C VAL A 175 -13.80 -37.17 24.04
N MET A 176 -13.29 -36.90 25.24
CA MET A 176 -12.68 -37.92 26.12
C MET A 176 -13.59 -38.45 27.24
N ALA A 177 -14.83 -37.97 27.39
CA ALA A 177 -15.69 -38.29 28.53
C ALA A 177 -16.76 -39.37 28.27
N THR A 178 -16.70 -40.11 27.17
CA THR A 178 -17.69 -41.17 26.86
C THR A 178 -17.04 -42.53 26.56
N ALA A 179 -15.86 -42.79 27.13
CA ALA A 179 -15.12 -44.04 26.94
C ALA A 179 -14.97 -44.87 28.23
N ASP A 180 -15.89 -44.69 29.19
CA ASP A 180 -16.03 -45.53 30.39
C ASP A 180 -17.36 -46.29 30.38
#